data_AF-A0ABD3VQ43-F1
#
_entry.id   AF-A0ABD3VQ43-F1
#
_cell.length_a   1.000
_cell.length_b   1.000
_cell.length_c   1.000
_cell.angle_alpha   90.00
_cell.angle_beta   90.00
_cell.angle_gamma   90.00
#
_symmetry.space_group_name_H-M   'P 1'
#
loop_
_entity.id
_entity.type
_entity.pdbx_description
1 polymer ?
#
loop_
_entity_poly.entity_id
_entity_poly.type
_entity_poly.pdbx_seq_one_letter_code
_entity_poly.pdbx_strand_id
1 'polypeptide(L)'
;MDKDRLALIKVYFGLGLQYKEIVCILEERHGYNISIRQLMRILHVHGFYQYKNPNNVMTVAELINHEQRFSGTMHGYRWMYYKLKCRGIRARKEEVRFLMRVLDP
;
A
#
# COMPACT_ATOMS: atom_id res chain seq x y z
N MET A 1 14.28 12.19 20.74
CA MET A 1 14.70 10.77 20.65
C MET A 1 13.73 9.90 19.85
N ASP A 2 12.41 9.97 20.03
CA ASP A 2 11.48 9.11 19.25
C ASP A 2 11.26 9.50 17.77
N LYS A 3 11.49 10.77 17.42
CA LYS A 3 11.27 11.27 16.06
C LYS A 3 12.27 10.72 15.04
N ASP A 4 13.53 10.53 15.44
CA ASP A 4 14.60 10.06 14.56
C ASP A 4 14.42 8.58 14.19
N ARG A 5 14.04 7.76 15.18
CA ARG A 5 13.65 6.36 14.98
C ARG A 5 12.50 6.20 14.00
N LEU A 6 11.45 7.02 14.14
CA LEU A 6 10.32 6.99 13.23
C LEU A 6 10.72 7.41 11.80
N ALA A 7 11.58 8.42 11.65
CA ALA A 7 12.08 8.85 10.35
C ALA A 7 12.82 7.71 9.64
N LEU A 8 13.72 7.02 10.35
CA LEU A 8 14.44 5.86 9.84
C LEU A 8 13.50 4.71 9.42
N ILE A 9 12.52 4.37 10.27
CA ILE A 9 11.49 3.38 9.96
C ILE A 9 10.77 3.73 8.65
N LYS A 10 10.40 5.00 8.45
CA LYS A 10 9.73 5.46 7.23
C LYS A 10 10.63 5.38 6.01
N VAL A 11 11.91 5.74 6.12
CA VAL A 11 12.88 5.63 5.03
C VAL A 11 13.03 4.16 4.61
N TYR A 12 13.32 3.27 5.56
CA TYR A 12 13.53 1.85 5.26
C TYR A 12 12.27 1.16 4.74
N PHE A 13 11.10 1.53 5.28
CA PHE A 13 9.83 1.07 4.78
C PHE A 13 9.54 1.58 3.35
N GLY A 14 9.85 2.86 3.07
CA GLY A 14 9.70 3.46 1.74
C GLY A 14 10.63 2.87 0.68
N LEU A 15 11.79 2.35 1.10
CA LEU A 15 12.71 1.59 0.25
C LEU A 15 12.22 0.17 -0.08
N GLY A 16 11.08 -0.27 0.47
CA GLY A 16 10.48 -1.57 0.18
C GLY A 16 11.06 -2.75 0.98
N LEU A 17 11.86 -2.48 2.02
CA LEU A 17 12.46 -3.51 2.86
C LEU A 17 11.39 -4.30 3.62
N GLN A 18 11.62 -5.59 3.80
CA GLN A 18 10.79 -6.46 4.63
C GLN A 18 10.95 -6.09 6.11
N TYR A 19 9.92 -6.34 6.91
CA TYR A 19 9.94 -6.02 8.34
C TYR A 19 11.12 -6.61 9.11
N LYS A 20 11.56 -7.83 8.74
CA LYS A 20 12.74 -8.47 9.36
C LYS A 20 14.01 -7.67 9.07
N GLU A 21 14.19 -7.23 7.83
CA GLU A 21 15.36 -6.45 7.41
C GLU A 21 15.38 -5.07 8.08
N ILE A 22 14.21 -4.42 8.17
CA ILE A 22 14.07 -3.14 8.87
C ILE A 22 14.47 -3.29 10.34
N VAL A 23 14.01 -4.34 11.03
CA VAL A 23 14.38 -4.60 12.43
C VAL A 23 15.89 -4.83 12.57
N CYS A 24 16.49 -5.69 11.73
CA CYS A 24 17.93 -5.95 11.80
C CYS A 24 18.76 -4.69 11.56
N ILE A 25 18.42 -3.87 10.56
CA ILE A 25 19.16 -2.63 10.27
C ILE A 25 19.02 -1.62 11.41
N LEU A 26 17.83 -1.52 12.00
CA LEU A 26 17.59 -0.63 13.14
C LEU A 26 18.43 -1.03 14.35
N GLU A 27 18.58 -2.33 14.60
CA GLU A 27 19.41 -2.86 15.69
C GLU A 27 20.90 -2.67 15.39
N GLU A 28 21.38 -3.16 14.23
CA GLU A 28 22.82 -3.22 13.90
C GLU A 28 23.43 -1.85 13.61
N ARG A 29 22.70 -0.94 12.95
CA ARG A 29 23.25 0.36 12.53
C ARG A 29 22.86 1.53 13.41
N HIS A 30 21.72 1.44 14.11
CA HIS A 30 21.16 2.55 14.88
C HIS A 30 20.95 2.24 16.37
N GLY A 31 21.22 1.00 16.80
CA GLY A 31 21.06 0.58 18.20
C GLY A 31 19.60 0.52 18.67
N TYR A 32 18.63 0.58 17.76
CA TYR A 32 17.21 0.49 18.09
C TYR A 32 16.74 -0.96 18.08
N ASN A 33 16.80 -1.62 19.24
CA ASN A 33 16.20 -2.94 19.41
C ASN A 33 14.67 -2.81 19.49
N ILE A 34 13.98 -3.22 18.43
CA ILE A 34 12.52 -3.32 18.38
C ILE A 34 12.09 -4.66 17.79
N SER A 35 11.04 -5.24 18.35
CA SER A 35 10.40 -6.41 17.75
C SER A 35 9.63 -6.05 16.47
N ILE A 36 9.41 -7.04 15.60
CA ILE A 36 8.55 -6.90 14.41
C ILE A 36 7.15 -6.42 14.80
N ARG A 37 6.60 -6.88 15.92
CA ARG A 37 5.28 -6.43 16.42
C ARG A 37 5.29 -4.95 16.76
N GLN A 38 6.35 -4.45 17.40
CA GLN A 38 6.51 -3.02 17.67
C GLN A 38 6.63 -2.21 16.38
N LEU A 39 7.43 -2.69 15.41
CA LEU A 39 7.56 -2.07 14.10
C LEU A 39 6.20 -1.97 13.39
N MET A 40 5.44 -3.07 13.32
CA MET A 40 4.11 -3.10 12.71
C MET A 40 3.14 -2.15 13.42
N ARG A 41 3.18 -2.08 14.76
CA ARG A 41 2.34 -1.15 15.53
C ARG A 41 2.70 0.30 15.23
N ILE A 42 3.98 0.65 15.18
CA ILE A 42 4.46 2.00 14.83
C ILE A 42 3.99 2.38 13.43
N LEU A 43 4.22 1.50 12.46
CA LEU A 43 3.78 1.70 11.08
C LEU A 43 2.25 1.90 11.01
N HIS A 44 1.47 1.06 11.69
CA HIS A 44 0.01 1.15 11.76
C HIS A 44 -0.50 2.47 12.33
N VAL A 45 0.03 2.89 13.49
CA VAL A 45 -0.33 4.17 14.13
C VAL A 45 -0.01 5.36 13.23
N HIS A 46 1.02 5.25 12.39
CA HIS A 46 1.42 6.30 11.46
C HIS A 46 0.85 6.13 10.04
N GLY A 47 -0.08 5.21 9.83
CA GLY A 47 -0.75 5.01 8.53
C GLY A 47 0.11 4.32 7.46
N PHE A 48 1.26 3.77 7.83
CA PHE A 48 2.10 2.95 6.96
C PHE A 48 1.65 1.50 7.09
N TYR A 49 1.00 0.99 6.04
CA TYR A 49 0.57 -0.40 5.96
C TYR A 49 1.43 -1.08 4.88
N GLN A 50 2.02 -2.27 5.14
CA GLN A 50 2.48 -3.10 4.03
C GLN A 50 1.25 -3.47 3.22
N TYR A 51 1.04 -2.71 2.16
CA TYR A 51 0.15 -3.09 1.12
C TYR A 51 0.90 -4.04 0.19
N LYS A 52 0.88 -5.33 0.52
CA LYS A 52 1.18 -6.37 -0.48
C LYS A 52 -0.04 -6.42 -1.39
N ASN A 53 -0.08 -5.59 -2.44
CA ASN A 53 -0.92 -5.93 -3.58
C ASN A 53 -0.25 -7.16 -4.21
N PRO A 54 -0.84 -8.37 -4.12
CA PRO A 54 -0.32 -9.48 -4.91
C PRO A 54 -0.46 -9.19 -6.42
N ASN A 55 -1.32 -8.24 -6.79
CA ASN A 55 -1.46 -7.78 -8.16
C ASN A 55 -0.65 -6.49 -8.33
N ASN A 56 0.07 -6.30 -9.43
CA ASN A 56 0.79 -5.06 -9.65
C ASN A 56 -0.21 -3.87 -9.69
N VAL A 57 0.15 -2.69 -9.19
CA VAL A 57 -0.65 -1.45 -9.33
C VAL A 57 -1.02 -1.23 -10.81
N MET A 58 -0.10 -1.56 -11.73
CA MET A 58 -0.34 -1.54 -13.17
C MET A 58 -1.49 -2.47 -13.58
N THR A 59 -1.56 -3.69 -13.04
CA THR A 59 -2.67 -4.62 -13.29
C THR A 59 -4.01 -4.06 -12.82
N VAL A 60 -4.02 -3.36 -11.67
CA VAL A 60 -5.25 -2.69 -11.19
C VAL A 60 -5.64 -1.55 -12.13
N ALA A 61 -4.69 -0.74 -12.58
CA ALA A 61 -4.93 0.36 -13.51
C ALA A 61 -5.43 -0.11 -14.88
N GLU A 62 -4.84 -1.16 -15.44
CA GLU A 62 -5.26 -1.78 -16.70
C GLU A 62 -6.69 -2.29 -16.63
N LEU A 63 -7.07 -2.96 -15.54
CA LEU A 63 -8.43 -3.44 -15.33
C LEU A 63 -9.42 -2.29 -15.20
N ILE A 64 -9.07 -1.21 -14.48
CA ILE A 64 -9.91 -0.01 -14.39
C ILE A 64 -10.14 0.60 -15.77
N ASN A 65 -9.08 0.77 -16.57
CA ASN A 65 -9.16 1.30 -17.93
C ASN A 65 -10.02 0.42 -18.84
N HIS A 66 -9.82 -0.90 -18.81
CA HIS A 66 -10.62 -1.83 -19.58
C HIS A 66 -12.11 -1.71 -19.23
N GLU A 67 -12.44 -1.66 -17.94
CA GLU A 67 -13.83 -1.55 -17.47
C GLU A 67 -14.48 -0.20 -17.80
N GLN A 68 -13.74 0.92 -17.70
CA GLN A 68 -14.24 2.24 -18.09
C GLN A 68 -14.53 2.32 -19.59
N ARG A 69 -13.70 1.70 -20.43
CA ARG A 69 -13.89 1.68 -21.89
C ARG A 69 -15.02 0.76 -22.35
N PHE A 70 -15.17 -0.42 -21.74
CA PHE A 70 -16.11 -1.44 -22.22
C PHE A 70 -17.50 -1.39 -21.58
N SER A 71 -17.64 -0.93 -20.33
CA SER A 71 -18.95 -0.99 -19.66
C SER A 71 -19.93 0.10 -20.12
N GLY A 72 -19.46 1.18 -20.75
CA GLY A 72 -20.30 2.29 -21.24
C GLY A 72 -21.12 3.00 -20.16
N THR A 73 -20.99 2.60 -18.89
CA THR A 73 -21.74 3.12 -17.75
C THR A 73 -20.77 3.65 -16.71
N MET A 74 -20.96 4.91 -16.32
CA MET A 74 -20.10 5.63 -15.40
C MET A 74 -20.34 5.17 -13.95
N HIS A 75 -19.76 4.04 -13.58
CA HIS A 75 -19.85 3.50 -12.23
C HIS A 75 -18.79 4.15 -11.32
N GLY A 76 -19.20 4.56 -10.11
CA GLY A 76 -18.27 5.16 -9.14
C GLY A 76 -17.26 4.16 -8.56
N TYR A 77 -16.21 4.67 -7.90
CA TYR A 77 -15.10 3.87 -7.36
C TYR A 77 -15.48 2.75 -6.39
N ARG A 78 -16.63 2.86 -5.70
CA ARG A 78 -17.13 1.81 -4.81
C ARG A 78 -17.54 0.56 -5.59
N TRP A 79 -18.14 0.74 -6.76
CA TRP A 79 -18.53 -0.35 -7.64
C TRP A 79 -17.30 -1.00 -8.26
N MET A 80 -16.34 -0.20 -8.74
CA MET A 80 -15.07 -0.70 -9.29
C MET A 80 -14.30 -1.54 -8.27
N TYR A 81 -14.21 -1.07 -7.03
CA TYR A 81 -13.61 -1.82 -5.93
C TYR A 81 -14.28 -3.18 -5.71
N TYR A 82 -15.62 -3.22 -5.73
CA TYR A 82 -16.37 -4.48 -5.60
C TYR A 82 -16.11 -5.43 -6.78
N LYS A 83 -16.06 -4.90 -8.00
CA LYS A 83 -15.79 -5.69 -9.21
C LYS A 83 -14.39 -6.30 -9.21
N LEU A 84 -13.38 -5.52 -8.84
CA LEU A 84 -12.01 -6.01 -8.64
C LEU A 84 -11.97 -7.11 -7.56
N LYS A 85 -12.68 -6.92 -6.45
CA LYS A 85 -12.81 -7.93 -5.39
C LYS A 85 -13.44 -9.23 -5.90
N CYS A 86 -14.51 -9.16 -6.70
CA CYS A 86 -15.14 -10.34 -7.32
C CYS A 86 -14.19 -11.10 -8.26
N ARG A 87 -13.23 -10.40 -8.88
CA ARG A 87 -12.17 -10.99 -9.71
C ARG A 87 -10.97 -11.51 -8.92
N GLY A 88 -11.03 -11.51 -7.58
CA GLY A 88 -9.93 -11.92 -6.72
C GLY A 88 -8.80 -10.87 -6.61
N ILE A 89 -9.00 -9.67 -7.16
CA ILE A 89 -8.01 -8.60 -7.10
C ILE A 89 -8.07 -7.92 -5.73
N ARG A 90 -6.96 -8.02 -4.98
CA ARG A 90 -6.79 -7.41 -3.67
C ARG A 90 -6.34 -5.96 -3.76
N ALA A 91 -7.16 -5.08 -4.33
CA ALA A 91 -6.96 -3.63 -4.38
C ALA A 91 -7.36 -2.93 -3.06
N ARG A 92 -6.73 -1.81 -2.67
CA ARG A 92 -7.31 -0.93 -1.62
C ARG A 92 -8.42 -0.06 -2.18
N LYS A 93 -9.43 0.26 -1.37
CA LYS A 93 -10.54 1.11 -1.80
C LYS A 93 -10.08 2.53 -2.13
N GLU A 94 -9.15 3.09 -1.35
CA GLU A 94 -8.56 4.41 -1.62
C GLU A 94 -7.69 4.41 -2.88
N GLU A 95 -6.99 3.32 -3.15
CA GLU A 95 -6.15 3.15 -4.34
C GLU A 95 -6.99 3.08 -5.60
N VAL A 96 -8.09 2.31 -5.60
CA VAL A 96 -9.05 2.28 -6.71
C VAL A 96 -9.63 3.68 -6.95
N ARG A 97 -9.97 4.42 -5.88
CA ARG A 97 -10.44 5.81 -5.98
C ARG A 97 -9.40 6.72 -6.62
N PHE A 98 -8.14 6.62 -6.19
CA PHE A 98 -7.05 7.43 -6.69
C PHE A 98 -6.77 7.12 -8.16
N LEU A 99 -6.62 5.84 -8.51
CA LEU A 99 -6.39 5.38 -9.87
C LEU A 99 -7.53 5.80 -10.80
N MET A 100 -8.79 5.63 -10.39
CA MET A 100 -9.92 6.10 -11.19
C MET A 100 -9.91 7.60 -11.43
N ARG A 101 -9.48 8.42 -10.46
CA ARG A 101 -9.35 9.86 -10.65
C ARG A 101 -8.22 10.23 -11.62
N VAL A 102 -7.12 9.47 -11.58
CA VAL A 102 -5.97 9.68 -12.48
C VAL A 102 -6.27 9.22 -13.91
N LEU A 103 -7.10 8.19 -14.04
CA LEU A 103 -7.47 7.57 -15.31
C LEU A 103 -8.76 8.14 -15.93
N ASP A 104 -9.53 8.94 -15.17
CA ASP A 104 -10.65 9.72 -15.71
C ASP A 104 -10.08 10.76 -16.71
N PRO A 105 -10.51 10.77 -17.98
CA PRO A 105 -10.06 11.75 -18.96
C PRO A 105 -10.51 13.19 -18.65
#